data_AF-A0A938VWJ6-F1
#
_entry.id   AF-A0A938VWJ6-F1
#
_cell.length_a   1.000
_cell.length_b   1.000
_cell.length_c   1.000
_cell.angle_alpha   90.00
_cell.angle_beta   90.00
_cell.angle_gamma   90.00
#
_symmetry.space_group_name_H-M   'P 1'
#
loop_
_entity.id
_entity.type
_entity.pdbx_description
1 polymer ?
#
loop_
_entity_poly.entity_id
_entity_poly.type
_entity_poly.pdbx_seq_one_letter_code
_entity_poly.pdbx_strand_id
1 'polypeptide(L)'
;MLARQIHLDFHTSEHIPNVGSRFDKAQWQAALKLGRVNWINIFAKCHHGWSYYLSQIGAIHPTLGFDLLGSQIEACHEIGVRAPIYYTVGWSVHDAETHPEWCVRRADGGIAATNWDDNAKPEDRKPGGSWQFMCPSGGYLDMMLR
;
A
#
# COMPACT_ATOMS: atom_id res chain seq x y z
N MET A 1 -11.54 24.32 -11.17
CA MET A 1 -12.53 23.24 -11.09
C MET A 1 -12.52 22.67 -9.68
N LEU A 2 -13.69 22.43 -9.09
CA LEU A 2 -13.80 21.74 -7.79
C LEU A 2 -13.37 20.27 -7.93
N ALA A 3 -12.80 19.71 -6.86
CA ALA A 3 -12.39 18.31 -6.83
C ALA A 3 -13.61 17.38 -6.73
N ARG A 4 -13.66 16.37 -7.61
CA ARG A 4 -14.43 15.15 -7.40
C ARG A 4 -13.42 14.04 -7.18
N GLN A 5 -13.06 13.85 -5.92
CA GLN A 5 -12.00 12.96 -5.50
C GLN A 5 -12.56 11.60 -5.06
N ILE A 6 -11.83 10.54 -5.37
CA ILE A 6 -12.03 9.20 -4.80
C ILE A 6 -10.70 8.64 -4.28
N HIS A 7 -10.80 7.73 -3.33
CA HIS A 7 -9.68 6.91 -2.84
C HIS A 7 -9.91 5.48 -3.34
N LEU A 8 -8.98 4.93 -4.13
CA LEU A 8 -9.02 3.54 -4.52
C LEU A 8 -8.33 2.72 -3.43
N ASP A 9 -9.10 2.08 -2.56
CA ASP A 9 -8.55 1.14 -1.59
C ASP A 9 -7.96 -0.08 -2.31
N PHE A 10 -6.66 -0.33 -2.12
CA PHE A 10 -5.95 -1.41 -2.80
C PHE A 10 -4.89 -2.05 -1.89
N HIS A 11 -5.36 -2.71 -0.82
CA HIS A 11 -4.51 -3.46 0.11
C HIS A 11 -4.53 -4.97 -0.21
N THR A 12 -3.49 -5.47 -0.89
CA THR A 12 -3.38 -6.89 -1.26
C THR A 12 -2.27 -7.60 -0.49
N SER A 13 -2.58 -8.74 0.13
CA SER A 13 -1.57 -9.62 0.75
C SER A 13 -0.87 -10.45 -0.32
N GLU A 14 0.32 -10.96 -0.01
CA GLU A 14 1.12 -11.86 -0.85
C GLU A 14 0.37 -13.10 -1.32
N HIS A 15 -0.64 -13.54 -0.56
CA HIS A 15 -1.48 -14.69 -0.90
C HIS A 15 -2.47 -14.44 -2.03
N ILE A 16 -2.66 -13.18 -2.46
CA ILE A 16 -3.59 -12.86 -3.55
C ILE A 16 -2.90 -13.11 -4.90
N PRO A 17 -3.41 -14.04 -5.74
CA PRO A 17 -2.80 -14.33 -7.02
C PRO A 17 -3.12 -13.26 -8.07
N ASN A 18 -2.21 -13.11 -9.04
CA ASN A 18 -2.41 -12.32 -10.25
C ASN A 18 -2.84 -10.86 -10.00
N VAL A 19 -2.24 -10.18 -9.02
CA VAL A 19 -2.57 -8.79 -8.70
C VAL A 19 -2.33 -7.91 -9.94
N GLY A 20 -3.35 -7.13 -10.30
CA GLY A 20 -3.30 -6.21 -11.44
C GLY A 20 -3.41 -6.85 -12.82
N SER A 21 -3.41 -8.18 -12.96
CA SER A 21 -3.29 -8.86 -14.27
C SER A 21 -4.42 -8.57 -15.26
N ARG A 22 -5.57 -8.10 -14.77
CA ARG A 22 -6.74 -7.72 -15.57
C ARG A 22 -6.92 -6.20 -15.70
N PHE A 23 -5.90 -5.42 -15.39
CA PHE A 23 -5.94 -3.98 -15.61
C PHE A 23 -6.12 -3.68 -17.10
N ASP A 24 -7.13 -2.89 -17.42
CA ASP A 24 -7.40 -2.41 -18.78
C ASP A 24 -7.54 -0.89 -18.76
N LYS A 25 -6.69 -0.21 -19.54
CA LYS A 25 -6.62 1.26 -19.59
C LYS A 25 -7.95 1.87 -20.03
N ALA A 26 -8.59 1.30 -21.05
CA ALA A 26 -9.82 1.86 -21.62
C ALA A 26 -10.98 1.76 -20.63
N GLN A 27 -11.13 0.62 -19.96
CA GLN A 27 -12.14 0.37 -18.94
C GLN A 27 -11.92 1.28 -17.72
N TRP A 28 -10.67 1.46 -17.28
CA TRP A 28 -10.31 2.39 -16.20
C TRP A 28 -10.71 3.84 -16.53
N GLN A 29 -10.31 4.34 -17.70
CA GLN A 29 -10.65 5.70 -18.15
C GLN A 29 -12.16 5.89 -18.32
N ALA A 30 -12.86 4.89 -18.85
CA ALA A 30 -14.31 4.93 -19.01
C ALA A 30 -15.01 5.05 -17.64
N ALA A 31 -14.56 4.30 -16.64
CA ALA A 31 -15.12 4.36 -15.28
C ALA A 31 -14.92 5.74 -14.64
N LEU A 32 -13.72 6.32 -14.75
CA LEU A 32 -13.43 7.66 -14.21
C LEU A 32 -14.26 8.75 -14.88
N LYS A 33 -14.39 8.69 -16.22
CA LYS A 33 -15.22 9.63 -17.00
C LYS A 33 -16.70 9.51 -16.62
N LEU A 34 -17.21 8.28 -16.52
CA LEU A 34 -18.59 8.01 -16.11
C LEU A 34 -18.88 8.59 -14.71
N GLY A 35 -17.96 8.38 -13.76
CA GLY A 35 -18.03 8.93 -12.42
C GLY A 35 -17.75 10.45 -12.34
N ARG A 36 -17.37 11.09 -13.44
CA ARG A 36 -16.89 12.49 -13.52
C ARG A 36 -15.74 12.78 -12.53
N VAL A 37 -14.95 11.76 -12.21
CA VAL A 37 -13.82 11.84 -11.30
C VAL A 37 -12.73 12.67 -11.97
N ASN A 38 -12.18 13.65 -11.26
CA ASN A 38 -11.04 14.45 -11.72
C ASN A 38 -9.82 14.32 -10.79
N TRP A 39 -9.92 13.48 -9.77
CA TRP A 39 -8.87 13.20 -8.82
C TRP A 39 -9.05 11.79 -8.21
N ILE A 40 -8.07 10.90 -8.36
CA ILE A 40 -8.07 9.56 -7.74
C ILE A 40 -6.76 9.32 -7.00
N ASN A 41 -6.82 8.88 -5.75
CA ASN A 41 -5.62 8.40 -5.04
C ASN A 41 -5.39 6.93 -5.40
N ILE A 42 -4.20 6.58 -5.89
CA ILE A 42 -3.82 5.22 -6.32
C ILE A 42 -2.62 4.71 -5.54
N PHE A 43 -2.46 3.40 -5.42
CA PHE A 43 -1.51 2.81 -4.47
C PHE A 43 -0.14 2.58 -5.08
N ALA A 44 0.90 3.16 -4.48
CA ALA A 44 2.29 2.79 -4.74
C ALA A 44 2.75 1.65 -3.84
N LYS A 45 2.41 1.68 -2.55
CA LYS A 45 2.75 0.64 -1.55
C LYS A 45 1.65 0.52 -0.49
N CYS A 46 1.17 -0.69 -0.20
CA CYS A 46 0.09 -0.93 0.76
C CYS A 46 0.59 -1.34 2.16
N HIS A 47 -0.31 -1.40 3.15
CA HIS A 47 -0.02 -1.84 4.52
C HIS A 47 0.57 -3.25 4.68
N HIS A 48 0.43 -4.14 3.70
CA HIS A 48 1.14 -5.42 3.74
C HIS A 48 2.64 -5.28 3.40
N GLY A 49 3.07 -4.11 2.93
CA GLY A 49 4.47 -3.78 2.61
C GLY A 49 4.85 -3.94 1.14
N TRP A 50 3.90 -4.33 0.29
CA TRP A 50 4.14 -4.60 -1.11
C TRP A 50 3.96 -3.38 -2.01
N SER A 51 4.89 -3.20 -2.95
CA SER A 51 4.88 -2.17 -3.98
C SER A 51 4.17 -2.63 -5.26
N TYR A 52 3.44 -1.71 -5.91
CA TYR A 52 2.69 -1.94 -7.16
C TYR A 52 3.37 -1.36 -8.41
N TYR A 53 4.66 -1.09 -8.29
CA TYR A 53 5.56 -0.63 -9.35
C TYR A 53 6.86 -1.45 -9.28
N LEU A 54 7.69 -1.39 -10.33
CA LEU A 54 8.96 -2.10 -10.40
C LEU A 54 10.04 -1.40 -9.56
N SER A 55 9.87 -1.44 -8.24
CA SER A 55 10.78 -0.82 -7.27
C SER A 55 12.17 -1.45 -7.32
N GLN A 56 13.20 -0.64 -7.06
CA GLN A 56 14.58 -1.10 -6.92
C GLN A 56 14.98 -1.40 -5.47
N ILE A 57 14.21 -0.89 -4.51
CA ILE A 57 14.56 -0.86 -3.09
C ILE A 57 13.47 -1.50 -2.24
N GLY A 58 12.21 -1.11 -2.48
CA GLY A 58 11.05 -1.68 -1.79
C GLY A 58 10.67 -3.04 -2.36
N ALA A 59 10.06 -3.88 -1.53
CA ALA A 59 9.57 -5.17 -1.97
C ALA A 59 8.41 -5.01 -2.98
N ILE A 60 8.51 -5.67 -4.14
CA ILE A 60 7.46 -5.72 -5.16
C ILE A 60 6.44 -6.79 -4.75
N HIS A 61 5.15 -6.54 -4.95
CA HIS A 61 4.12 -7.55 -4.70
C HIS A 61 4.45 -8.86 -5.46
N PRO A 62 4.49 -10.02 -4.80
CA PRO A 62 5.09 -11.25 -5.37
C PRO A 62 4.32 -11.81 -6.57
N THR A 63 3.05 -11.43 -6.73
CA THR A 63 2.19 -11.87 -7.84
C THR A 63 1.92 -10.78 -8.88
N LEU A 64 2.63 -9.64 -8.79
CA LEU A 64 2.55 -8.56 -9.76
C LEU A 64 3.44 -8.86 -10.97
N GLY A 65 2.86 -8.80 -12.17
CA GLY A 65 3.57 -9.10 -13.42
C GLY A 65 4.12 -7.90 -14.18
N PHE A 66 3.78 -6.67 -13.80
CA PHE A 66 4.13 -5.45 -14.54
C PHE A 66 4.00 -4.18 -13.68
N ASP A 67 4.41 -3.03 -14.22
CA ASP A 67 4.25 -1.72 -13.56
C ASP A 67 2.78 -1.23 -13.58
N LEU A 68 2.00 -1.68 -12.60
CA LEU A 68 0.59 -1.31 -12.47
C LEU A 68 0.42 0.17 -12.11
N LEU A 69 1.23 0.69 -11.17
CA LEU A 69 1.17 2.09 -10.77
C LEU A 69 1.44 3.02 -11.95
N GLY A 70 2.53 2.78 -12.70
CA GLY A 70 2.86 3.57 -13.89
C GLY A 70 1.73 3.57 -14.92
N SER A 71 1.17 2.39 -15.17
CA SER A 71 0.03 2.21 -16.09
C SER A 71 -1.23 2.98 -15.63
N GLN A 72 -1.52 3.02 -14.33
CA GLN A 72 -2.64 3.79 -13.78
C GLN A 72 -2.40 5.30 -13.85
N ILE A 73 -1.17 5.76 -13.58
CA ILE A 73 -0.79 7.18 -13.69
C ILE A 73 -0.97 7.66 -15.13
N GLU A 74 -0.41 6.93 -16.10
CA GLU A 74 -0.54 7.23 -17.53
C GLU A 74 -2.02 7.31 -17.93
N ALA A 75 -2.80 6.27 -17.59
CA ALA A 75 -4.22 6.21 -17.89
C ALA A 75 -5.01 7.41 -17.33
N CYS A 76 -4.69 7.88 -16.13
CA CYS A 76 -5.33 9.06 -15.53
C CYS A 76 -4.90 10.36 -16.22
N HIS A 77 -3.61 10.55 -16.45
CA HIS A 77 -3.06 11.80 -17.00
C HIS A 77 -3.50 12.03 -18.45
N GLU A 78 -3.61 10.98 -19.28
CA GLU A 78 -4.13 11.07 -20.65
C GLU A 78 -5.53 11.70 -20.72
N ILE A 79 -6.34 11.58 -19.66
CA ILE A 79 -7.71 12.12 -19.61
C ILE A 79 -7.85 13.30 -18.64
N GLY A 80 -6.74 13.88 -18.20
CA GLY A 80 -6.71 15.06 -17.32
C GLY A 80 -7.14 14.79 -15.87
N VAL A 81 -7.09 13.53 -15.41
CA VAL A 81 -7.39 13.15 -14.03
C VAL A 81 -6.12 13.19 -13.18
N ARG A 82 -6.15 13.88 -12.03
CA ARG A 82 -5.03 13.88 -11.08
C ARG A 82 -4.91 12.53 -10.37
N ALA A 83 -3.70 11.99 -10.27
CA ALA A 83 -3.45 10.69 -9.67
C ALA A 83 -2.31 10.71 -8.63
N PRO A 84 -2.46 11.38 -7.46
CA PRO A 84 -1.45 11.26 -6.42
C PRO A 84 -1.38 9.83 -5.90
N ILE A 85 -0.20 9.50 -5.38
CA ILE A 85 0.07 8.17 -4.86
C ILE A 85 -0.25 8.08 -3.37
N TYR A 86 -0.81 6.95 -2.98
CA TYR A 86 -0.84 6.46 -1.61
C TYR A 86 0.43 5.64 -1.38
N TYR A 87 1.13 5.96 -0.30
CA TYR A 87 2.30 5.21 0.15
C TYR A 87 2.17 5.01 1.65
N THR A 88 2.15 3.75 2.11
CA THR A 88 2.08 3.50 3.55
C THR A 88 3.38 3.91 4.25
N VAL A 89 3.24 4.62 5.36
CA VAL A 89 4.36 4.97 6.24
C VAL A 89 4.20 4.23 7.57
N GLY A 90 3.11 4.46 8.30
CA GLY A 90 2.98 3.97 9.68
C GLY A 90 2.85 2.46 9.86
N TRP A 91 2.40 1.72 8.84
CA TRP A 91 2.21 0.26 8.90
C TRP A 91 2.75 -0.43 7.65
N SER A 92 3.55 -1.47 7.83
CA SER A 92 4.09 -2.25 6.72
C SER A 92 4.47 -3.64 7.21
N VAL A 93 3.60 -4.63 6.98
CA VAL A 93 3.78 -5.99 7.54
C VAL A 93 5.08 -6.62 7.09
N HIS A 94 5.31 -6.70 5.78
CA HIS A 94 6.53 -7.32 5.26
C HIS A 94 7.81 -6.62 5.76
N ASP A 95 7.80 -5.28 5.83
CA ASP A 95 8.97 -4.54 6.34
C ASP A 95 9.15 -4.75 7.85
N ALA A 96 8.07 -4.83 8.63
CA ALA A 96 8.15 -5.08 10.07
C ALA A 96 8.69 -6.49 10.38
N GLU A 97 8.36 -7.48 9.54
CA GLU A 97 8.82 -8.86 9.67
C GLU A 97 10.28 -9.04 9.24
N THR A 98 10.67 -8.42 8.13
CA THR A 98 12.02 -8.56 7.57
C THR A 98 13.03 -7.60 8.19
N HIS A 99 12.57 -6.46 8.69
CA HIS A 99 13.37 -5.43 9.33
C HIS A 99 12.74 -4.99 10.67
N PRO A 100 12.71 -5.86 11.68
CA PRO A 100 12.12 -5.52 12.98
C PRO A 100 12.80 -4.32 13.64
N GLU A 101 14.06 -4.02 13.32
CA GLU A 101 14.78 -2.82 13.77
C GLU A 101 14.16 -1.51 13.26
N TRP A 102 13.31 -1.56 12.24
CA TRP A 102 12.57 -0.41 11.72
C TRP A 102 11.27 -0.13 12.49
N CYS A 103 10.82 -1.04 13.35
CA CYS A 103 9.60 -0.86 14.13
C CYS A 103 9.80 0.09 15.31
N VAL A 104 8.74 0.84 15.65
CA VAL A 104 8.69 1.62 16.89
C VAL A 104 8.86 0.69 18.09
N ARG A 105 9.66 1.13 19.07
CA ARG A 105 9.93 0.37 20.30
C ARG A 105 9.24 1.00 21.50
N ARG A 106 8.68 0.15 22.35
CA ARG A 106 8.24 0.51 23.70
C ARG A 106 9.46 0.60 24.62
N ALA A 107 9.26 1.15 25.83
CA ALA A 107 10.33 1.28 26.82
C ALA A 107 10.94 -0.07 27.26
N ASP A 108 10.19 -1.16 27.15
CA ASP A 108 10.64 -2.54 27.44
C ASP A 108 11.42 -3.19 26.28
N GLY A 109 11.61 -2.49 25.15
CA GLY A 109 12.27 -3.00 23.95
C GLY A 109 11.35 -3.78 22.99
N GLY A 110 10.11 -4.06 23.38
CA GLY A 110 9.11 -4.70 22.53
C GLY A 110 8.66 -3.79 21.37
N ILE A 111 8.15 -4.39 20.29
CA ILE A 111 7.55 -3.64 19.19
C ILE A 111 6.24 -3.00 19.66
N ALA A 112 6.07 -1.71 19.38
CA ALA A 112 4.80 -1.03 19.59
C ALA A 112 3.80 -1.47 18.53
N ALA A 113 2.60 -1.87 18.95
CA ALA A 113 1.54 -2.36 18.07
C ALA A 113 0.16 -2.00 18.62
N THR A 114 -0.86 -2.03 17.76
CA THR A 114 -2.27 -1.92 18.14
C THR A 114 -2.94 -3.30 18.11
N ASN A 115 -3.74 -3.59 19.14
CA ASN A 115 -4.50 -4.84 19.32
C ASN A 115 -3.72 -6.12 18.94
N TRP A 116 -2.44 -6.18 19.32
CA TRP A 116 -1.56 -7.30 19.02
C TRP A 116 -1.49 -8.24 20.22
N ASP A 117 -1.70 -9.53 19.98
CA ASP A 117 -1.59 -10.59 20.98
C ASP A 117 -0.70 -11.69 20.43
N ASP A 118 0.52 -11.78 20.97
CA ASP A 118 1.52 -12.76 20.59
C ASP A 118 1.13 -14.20 20.98
N ASN A 119 0.12 -14.37 21.84
CA ASN A 119 -0.35 -15.66 22.32
C ASN A 119 -1.71 -16.05 21.73
N ALA A 120 -2.24 -15.29 20.77
CA ALA A 120 -3.53 -15.55 20.15
C ALA A 120 -3.53 -16.91 19.43
N LYS A 121 -4.52 -17.73 19.74
CA LYS A 121 -4.79 -19.02 19.11
C LYS A 121 -5.64 -18.86 17.85
N PRO A 122 -5.66 -19.86 16.94
CA PRO A 122 -6.47 -19.82 15.73
C PRO A 122 -7.98 -19.56 15.98
N GLU A 123 -8.50 -20.07 17.09
CA GLU A 123 -9.90 -19.93 17.52
C GLU A 123 -10.21 -18.61 18.24
N ASP A 124 -9.20 -17.84 18.62
CA ASP A 124 -9.41 -16.60 19.35
C ASP A 124 -10.03 -15.53 18.44
N ARG A 125 -10.99 -14.79 19.00
CA ARG A 125 -11.65 -13.70 18.27
C ARG A 125 -10.64 -12.62 17.95
N LYS A 126 -10.40 -12.38 16.66
CA LYS A 126 -9.57 -11.27 16.21
C LYS A 126 -10.25 -9.91 16.46
N PRO A 127 -9.48 -8.88 16.87
CA PRO A 127 -9.97 -7.50 16.96
C PRO A 127 -10.23 -6.93 15.55
N GLY A 128 -10.82 -5.74 15.48
CA GLY A 128 -11.13 -5.09 14.18
C GLY A 128 -9.91 -4.75 13.32
N GLY A 129 -8.70 -4.78 13.88
CA GLY A 129 -7.43 -4.62 13.17
C GLY A 129 -6.25 -4.67 14.14
N SER A 130 -5.14 -5.24 13.68
CA SER A 130 -3.89 -5.38 14.44
C SER A 130 -2.71 -4.98 13.57
N TRP A 131 -1.88 -4.06 14.04
CA TRP A 131 -0.75 -3.54 13.27
C TRP A 131 0.44 -3.26 14.17
N GLN A 132 1.62 -3.70 13.73
CA GLN A 132 2.90 -3.21 14.25
C GLN A 132 3.19 -1.83 13.66
N PHE A 133 3.71 -0.91 14.47
CA PHE A 133 4.01 0.46 14.04
C PHE A 133 5.43 0.55 13.49
N MET A 134 5.56 1.11 12.28
CA MET A 134 6.85 1.46 11.69
C MET A 134 7.34 2.79 12.24
N CYS A 135 8.65 2.90 12.46
CA CYS A 135 9.29 4.14 12.89
C CYS A 135 9.65 4.97 11.65
N PRO A 136 9.04 6.14 11.40
CA PRO A 136 9.37 6.97 10.23
C PRO A 136 10.66 7.77 10.42
N SER A 137 11.63 7.20 11.14
CA SER A 137 12.96 7.76 11.36
C SER A 137 14.01 6.65 11.28
N GLY A 138 15.25 7.00 10.99
CA GLY A 138 16.33 6.01 10.81
C GLY A 138 16.16 5.18 9.53
N GLY A 139 16.50 3.89 9.59
CA GLY A 139 16.62 3.03 8.41
C GLY A 139 15.35 2.92 7.56
N TYR A 140 14.17 2.97 8.17
CA TYR A 140 12.91 2.94 7.43
C TYR A 140 12.67 4.24 6.64
N LEU A 141 13.02 5.39 7.22
CA LEU A 141 12.97 6.68 6.51
C LEU A 141 13.95 6.67 5.34
N ASP A 142 15.16 6.17 5.56
CA ASP A 142 16.18 6.07 4.50
C ASP A 142 15.71 5.18 3.36
N MET A 143 15.01 4.09 3.65
CA MET A 143 14.42 3.21 2.64
C MET A 143 13.34 3.94 1.82
N MET A 144 12.44 4.68 2.48
CA MET A 144 11.35 5.39 1.80
C MET A 144 11.79 6.56 0.92
N LEU A 145 12.96 7.17 1.20
CA LEU A 145 13.45 8.35 0.49
C LEU A 145 14.40 8.05 -0.68
N ARG A 146 14.76 6.79 -0.89
CA ARG A 146 15.66 6.37 -1.99
C ARG A 146 14.86 5.90 -3.19
#